data_AF-A0A535B3P9-F1
#
_entry.id   AF-A0A535B3P9-F1
#
_cell.length_a   1.000
_cell.length_b   1.000
_cell.length_c   1.000
_cell.angle_alpha   90.00
_cell.angle_beta   90.00
_cell.angle_gamma   90.00
#
_symmetry.space_group_name_H-M   'P 1'
#
loop_
_entity.id
_entity.type
_entity.pdbx_description
1 polymer ?
#
loop_
_entity_poly.entity_id
_entity_poly.type
_entity_poly.pdbx_seq_one_letter_code
_entity_poly.pdbx_strand_id
1 'polypeptide(L)'
;MATVTQFWSDPVLQKTATVRWTWKLGDRDFYWGFSVRPFQANNTAEVTRLISSSDNDLNQVTILDVTVRGIGSPDIGLLRFTAIKVQEP
;
A
#
# COMPACT_ATOMS: atom_id res chain seq x y z
N MET A 1 -8.18 25.63 -1.75
CA MET A 1 -6.99 24.82 -1.43
C MET A 1 -7.42 23.37 -1.36
N ALA A 2 -6.66 22.45 -1.95
CA ALA A 2 -6.99 21.03 -1.88
C ALA A 2 -6.79 20.49 -0.45
N THR A 3 -7.68 19.59 -0.01
CA THR A 3 -7.54 18.85 1.25
C THR A 3 -6.76 17.56 1.01
N VAL A 4 -5.76 17.29 1.85
CA VAL A 4 -4.99 16.03 1.82
C VAL A 4 -5.34 15.19 3.05
N THR A 5 -5.88 13.99 2.83
CA THR A 5 -6.13 13.00 3.88
C THR A 5 -5.11 11.88 3.78
N GLN A 6 -4.51 11.51 4.91
CA GLN A 6 -3.54 10.41 4.99
C GLN A 6 -4.18 9.19 5.62
N PHE A 7 -3.90 8.01 5.08
CA PHE A 7 -4.34 6.72 5.58
C PHE A 7 -3.13 5.85 5.88
N TRP A 8 -3.18 5.16 7.01
CA TRP A 8 -2.09 4.33 7.51
C TRP A 8 -2.65 2.96 7.87
N SER A 9 -1.99 1.91 7.38
CA SER A 9 -2.29 0.56 7.84
C SER A 9 -1.57 0.25 9.15
N ASP A 10 -2.01 -0.82 9.82
CA ASP A 10 -1.17 -1.51 10.78
C ASP A 10 0.07 -2.09 10.08
N PRO A 11 1.23 -2.12 10.75
CA PRO A 11 2.41 -2.78 10.22
C PRO A 11 2.17 -4.27 9.97
N VAL A 12 2.66 -4.79 8.85
CA VAL A 12 2.54 -6.20 8.48
C VAL A 12 3.93 -6.85 8.54
N LEU A 13 4.04 -7.95 9.29
CA LEU A 13 5.26 -8.75 9.35
C LEU A 13 5.39 -9.59 8.08
N GLN A 14 6.51 -9.45 7.39
CA GLN A 14 6.71 -10.11 6.10
C GLN A 14 8.15 -10.60 5.90
N LYS A 15 8.27 -11.83 5.39
CA LYS A 15 9.52 -12.43 4.91
C LYS A 15 9.74 -12.16 3.43
N THR A 16 10.92 -12.46 2.88
CA THR A 16 11.14 -12.38 1.43
C THR A 16 10.10 -13.20 0.67
N ALA A 17 9.30 -12.50 -0.14
CA ALA A 17 8.28 -13.06 -1.00
C ALA A 17 7.71 -11.96 -1.93
N THR A 18 6.99 -12.37 -2.96
CA THR A 18 6.03 -11.49 -3.64
C THR A 18 4.65 -11.73 -3.02
N VAL A 19 4.04 -10.66 -2.53
CA VAL A 19 2.73 -10.70 -1.84
C VAL A 19 1.76 -9.80 -2.58
N ARG A 20 0.55 -10.32 -2.79
CA ARG A 20 -0.60 -9.52 -3.20
C ARG A 20 -1.33 -9.03 -1.95
N TRP A 21 -1.50 -7.73 -1.85
CA TRP A 21 -2.29 -7.11 -0.80
C TRP A 21 -3.50 -6.39 -1.37
N THR A 22 -4.62 -6.45 -0.66
CA THR A 22 -5.90 -5.90 -1.08
C THR A 22 -6.40 -4.96 0.00
N TRP A 23 -6.58 -3.69 -0.34
CA TRP A 23 -7.06 -2.64 0.56
C TRP A 23 -8.37 -2.08 0.00
N LYS A 24 -9.47 -2.22 0.75
CA LYS A 24 -10.76 -1.58 0.44
C LYS A 24 -10.69 -0.08 0.74
N LEU A 25 -9.89 0.62 -0.05
CA LEU A 25 -9.63 2.04 0.07
C LEU A 25 -9.50 2.62 -1.33
N GLY A 26 -10.15 3.75 -1.53
CA GLY A 26 -10.23 4.40 -2.84
C GLY A 26 -11.63 4.94 -3.10
N ASP A 27 -11.71 5.77 -4.12
CA ASP A 27 -12.94 6.23 -4.76
C ASP A 27 -12.60 6.66 -6.20
N ARG A 28 -13.62 6.93 -7.01
CA ARG A 28 -13.45 7.38 -8.40
C ARG A 28 -13.12 8.87 -8.50
N ASP A 29 -13.57 9.64 -7.52
CA ASP A 29 -13.77 11.09 -7.68
C ASP A 29 -12.54 11.90 -7.24
N PHE A 30 -11.61 11.31 -6.49
CA PHE A 30 -10.43 12.00 -5.98
C PHE A 30 -9.12 11.36 -6.45
N TYR A 31 -8.03 12.14 -6.40
CA TYR A 31 -6.71 11.60 -6.64
C TYR A 31 -6.26 10.74 -5.45
N TRP A 32 -5.69 9.57 -5.77
CA TRP A 32 -5.12 8.65 -4.80
C TRP A 32 -3.65 8.34 -5.11
N GLY A 33 -2.82 8.42 -4.07
CA GLY A 33 -1.45 7.92 -4.10
C GLY A 33 -1.26 6.82 -3.06
N PHE A 34 -0.65 5.70 -3.45
CA PHE A 34 -0.39 4.57 -2.56
C PHE A 34 1.11 4.31 -2.45
N SER A 35 1.57 3.91 -1.27
CA SER A 35 2.96 3.54 -1.06
C SER A 35 3.12 2.42 -0.05
N VAL A 36 4.21 1.66 -0.20
CA VAL A 36 4.62 0.62 0.72
C VAL A 36 6.05 0.93 1.13
N ARG A 37 6.30 1.01 2.43
CA ARG A 37 7.61 1.36 2.97
C ARG A 37 8.05 0.33 4.02
N PRO A 38 9.33 -0.03 4.05
CA PRO A 38 9.91 -0.70 5.20
C PRO A 38 9.67 0.13 6.46
N PHE A 39 9.10 -0.50 7.49
CA PHE A 39 8.93 0.09 8.82
C PHE A 39 10.17 -0.16 9.69
N GLN A 40 11.04 -1.09 9.28
CA GLN A 40 12.33 -1.40 9.89
C GLN A 40 13.46 -1.29 8.84
N ALA A 41 14.69 -1.09 9.29
CA ALA A 41 15.83 -0.78 8.42
C ALA A 41 16.33 -1.97 7.56
N ASN A 42 15.85 -3.19 7.81
CA ASN A 42 16.38 -4.42 7.24
C ASN A 42 15.53 -5.00 6.09
N ASN A 43 14.68 -4.20 5.44
CA ASN A 43 13.83 -4.69 4.35
C ASN A 43 13.82 -3.72 3.16
N THR A 44 13.65 -4.29 1.98
CA THR A 44 13.28 -3.57 0.74
C THR A 44 11.86 -3.99 0.35
N ALA A 45 11.04 -3.02 -0.04
CA ALA A 45 9.72 -3.24 -0.60
C ALA A 45 9.63 -2.56 -1.97
N GLU A 46 9.28 -3.34 -2.98
CA GLU A 46 9.09 -2.88 -4.35
C GLU A 46 7.64 -3.12 -4.75
N VAL A 47 6.89 -2.05 -5.04
CA VAL A 47 5.56 -2.18 -5.62
C VAL A 47 5.73 -2.48 -7.11
N THR A 48 5.49 -3.73 -7.49
CA THR A 48 5.64 -4.20 -8.87
C THR A 48 4.38 -3.96 -9.70
N ARG A 49 3.22 -3.90 -9.04
CA ARG A 49 1.95 -3.61 -9.70
C ARG A 49 0.99 -2.93 -8.73
N LEU A 50 0.25 -1.95 -9.24
CA LEU A 50 -0.90 -1.34 -8.59
C LEU A 50 -2.11 -1.53 -9.49
N ILE A 51 -3.21 -2.02 -8.93
CA ILE A 51 -4.48 -2.20 -9.62
C ILE A 51 -5.56 -1.48 -8.82
N SER A 52 -6.29 -0.59 -9.49
CA SER A 52 -7.54 -0.03 -8.97
C SER A 52 -8.69 -0.82 -9.57
N SER A 53 -9.52 -1.42 -8.72
CA SER A 53 -10.66 -2.24 -9.12
C SER A 53 -11.90 -1.77 -8.38
N SER A 54 -13.04 -1.69 -9.06
CA SER A 54 -14.33 -1.51 -8.42
C SER A 54 -15.10 -2.83 -8.44
N ASP A 55 -15.96 -3.07 -7.45
CA ASP A 55 -17.06 -4.01 -7.62
C ASP A 55 -18.27 -3.32 -8.28
N ASN A 56 -19.34 -4.09 -8.54
CA ASN A 56 -20.57 -3.57 -9.15
C ASN A 56 -21.36 -2.64 -8.22
N ASP A 57 -20.97 -2.52 -6.96
CA ASP A 57 -21.56 -1.63 -5.96
C ASP A 57 -20.69 -0.37 -5.74
N LEU A 58 -19.74 -0.11 -6.66
CA LEU A 58 -18.79 1.01 -6.62
C LEU A 58 -17.86 1.02 -5.41
N ASN A 59 -17.74 -0.09 -4.67
CA ASN A 59 -16.68 -0.20 -3.67
C ASN A 59 -15.35 -0.30 -4.40
N GLN A 60 -14.53 0.74 -4.26
CA GLN A 60 -13.19 0.74 -4.83
C GLN A 60 -12.24 -0.05 -3.92
N VAL A 61 -11.44 -0.88 -4.55
CA VAL A 61 -10.45 -1.74 -3.95
C VAL A 61 -9.14 -1.52 -4.67
N THR A 62 -8.10 -1.20 -3.90
CA THR A 62 -6.73 -1.11 -4.41
C THR A 62 -6.00 -2.40 -4.10
N ILE A 63 -5.39 -2.98 -5.13
CA ILE A 63 -4.57 -4.18 -5.03
C ILE A 63 -3.12 -3.81 -5.35
N LEU A 64 -2.21 -4.21 -4.47
CA LEU A 64 -0.77 -3.96 -4.59
C LEU A 64 -0.05 -5.30 -4.65
N ASP A 65 0.69 -5.55 -5.72
CA ASP A 65 1.64 -6.67 -5.78
C ASP A 65 3.02 -6.14 -5.38
N VAL A 66 3.49 -6.58 -4.20
CA VAL A 66 4.72 -6.08 -3.57
C VAL A 66 5.74 -7.21 -3.51
N THR A 67 6.91 -6.97 -4.09
CA THR A 67 8.07 -7.84 -3.87
C THR A 67 8.84 -7.32 -2.67
N VAL A 68 8.97 -8.18 -1.66
CA VAL A 68 9.68 -7.91 -0.41
C VAL A 68 10.97 -8.69 -0.42
N ARG A 69 12.07 -8.02 -0.09
CA ARG A 69 13.38 -8.64 0.10
C ARG A 69 13.90 -8.20 1.47
N GLY A 70 13.99 -9.13 2.41
CA GLY A 70 14.70 -8.85 3.65
C GLY A 70 16.21 -8.83 3.42
N ILE A 71 16.89 -8.12 4.30
CA ILE A 71 18.32 -7.88 4.26
C ILE A 71 18.88 -8.46 5.57
N GLY A 72 19.66 -9.54 5.46
CA GLY A 72 20.27 -10.21 6.61
C GLY A 72 19.42 -11.35 7.19
N SER A 73 19.73 -11.73 8.44
CA SER A 73 19.08 -12.82 9.17
C SER A 73 18.55 -12.30 10.52
N PRO A 74 17.27 -12.54 10.87
CA PRO A 74 16.27 -13.25 10.07
C PRO A 74 15.79 -12.42 8.87
N ASP A 75 15.45 -13.10 7.79
CA ASP A 75 14.89 -12.53 6.56
C ASP A 75 13.40 -12.16 6.74
N ILE A 76 13.14 -11.30 7.72
CA ILE A 76 11.82 -10.87 8.17
C ILE A 76 11.89 -9.41 8.58
N GLY A 77 10.86 -8.63 8.25
CA GLY A 77 10.67 -7.31 8.83
C GLY A 77 9.25 -6.79 8.68
N LEU A 78 9.01 -5.64 9.28
CA LEU A 78 7.72 -4.96 9.22
C LEU A 78 7.64 -4.04 8.02
N LEU A 79 6.53 -4.11 7.30
CA LEU A 79 6.17 -3.16 6.25
C LEU A 79 4.98 -2.34 6.70
N ARG A 80 4.94 -1.08 6.29
CA ARG A 80 3.78 -0.22 6.50
C ARG A 80 3.31 0.35 5.18
N PHE A 81 2.01 0.39 5.04
CA PHE A 81 1.37 0.87 3.85
C PHE A 81 0.66 2.18 4.17
N THR A 82 0.73 3.08 3.21
CA THR A 82 0.11 4.38 3.33
C THR A 82 -0.59 4.75 2.04
N ALA A 83 -1.62 5.56 2.19
CA ALA A 83 -2.27 6.21 1.07
C ALA A 83 -2.50 7.69 1.36
N ILE A 84 -2.56 8.49 0.31
CA ILE A 84 -3.02 9.87 0.36
C ILE A 84 -4.23 10.01 -0.57
N LYS A 85 -5.24 10.73 -0.10
CA LYS A 85 -6.35 11.24 -0.92
C LYS A 85 -6.19 12.75 -1.04
N VAL A 86 -6.24 13.27 -2.26
CA VAL A 86 -6.25 14.71 -2.53
C VAL A 86 -7.60 15.09 -3.10
N GLN A 87 -8.30 15.99 -2.39
CA GLN A 87 -9.62 16.48 -2.76
C GLN A 87 -9.51 17.95 -3.13
N GLU A 88 -9.82 18.29 -4.39
CA GLU A 88 -9.93 19.67 -4.82
C GLU A 88 -11.22 20.31 -4.25
N PRO A 89 -11.25 21.65 -4.08
CA PRO A 89 -12.39 22.37 -3.50
C PRO A 89 -13.70 22.19 -4.27
#